data_AF-A0AAJ4BAT9-F1
#
_entry.id   AF-A0AAJ4BAT9-F1
#
_cell.length_a   1.000
_cell.length_b   1.000
_cell.length_c   1.000
_cell.angle_alpha   90.00
_cell.angle_beta   90.00
_cell.angle_gamma   90.00
#
_symmetry.space_group_name_H-M   'P 1'
#
loop_
_entity.id
_entity.type
_entity.pdbx_description
1 polymer ?
#
loop_
_entity_poly.entity_id
_entity_poly.type
_entity_poly.pdbx_seq_one_letter_code
_entity_poly.pdbx_strand_id
1 'polypeptide(L)'
;MGLSRYFFVGCLSLVSLASHAETLNGLYQVLEPVSSQAPQEREQATQRALQTLVIRLTGDAKAAEGPGLAAIRKDPQQIISQYGYDAGPPESLQVDFDPVSTDRALRDAGLALWGNNRPSILGWWLNDSTEGSSLVGDGQSAAEPLRRAAQHRGLPLRLPLGDLDEQIVATAPNLESADPAPLRSASERYGADALLAVHAREEAGQWQAKWRLWLGDKAEQGSVQGADTAALADAVLLAVSERLAPRFAVKAGVSSEQLLQVQGMTLERYAALGHLLEPFGAQLQRVDGDRIVYRVNGSSEQLRSQLSLAKLQEVPAGEALAPQPVQPPVAEGAAPAPLPPAEPEPQLRFRW
;
A
#
# COMPACT_ATOMS: atom_id res chain seq x y z
N MET A 1 3.91 35.59 -54.40
CA MET A 1 4.59 34.27 -54.50
C MET A 1 5.75 34.30 -53.51
N GLY A 2 5.81 33.61 -52.39
CA GLY A 2 5.03 32.50 -51.84
C GLY A 2 6.00 31.65 -51.01
N LEU A 3 5.61 31.29 -49.78
CA LEU A 3 6.23 30.29 -48.89
C LEU A 3 7.63 30.67 -48.33
N SER A 4 8.01 30.48 -47.07
CA SER A 4 7.57 29.55 -46.03
C SER A 4 8.03 30.12 -44.68
N ARG A 5 7.09 30.53 -43.81
CA ARG A 5 7.37 30.82 -42.39
C ARG A 5 7.27 29.48 -41.67
N TYR A 6 8.42 28.94 -41.28
CA TYR A 6 8.50 27.63 -40.61
C TYR A 6 7.70 27.63 -39.32
N PHE A 7 6.70 26.76 -39.35
CA PHE A 7 5.96 26.18 -38.25
C PHE A 7 6.97 25.54 -37.26
N PHE A 8 7.03 26.03 -36.03
CA PHE A 8 7.48 25.24 -34.88
C PHE A 8 6.49 25.50 -33.74
N VAL A 9 5.24 25.11 -33.98
CA VAL A 9 4.24 24.96 -32.92
C VAL A 9 4.57 23.67 -32.20
N GLY A 10 4.78 23.79 -30.89
CA GLY A 10 5.25 22.73 -30.02
C GLY A 10 4.31 21.54 -29.96
N CYS A 11 4.87 20.37 -30.25
CA CYS A 11 4.47 19.14 -29.60
C CYS A 11 5.38 18.97 -28.37
N LEU A 12 5.05 19.65 -27.26
CA LEU A 12 5.42 19.12 -25.96
C LEU A 12 4.58 17.84 -25.81
N SER A 13 5.21 16.71 -26.14
CA SER A 13 4.74 15.39 -25.76
C SER A 13 4.57 15.36 -24.24
N LEU A 14 3.33 15.51 -23.79
CA LEU A 14 2.88 15.07 -22.47
C LEU A 14 3.13 13.56 -22.40
N VAL A 15 4.34 13.19 -21.97
CA VAL A 15 4.58 11.86 -21.43
C VAL A 15 3.90 11.87 -20.07
N SER A 16 2.60 11.57 -20.07
CA SER A 16 1.89 11.21 -18.86
C SER A 16 2.55 9.95 -18.34
N LEU A 17 3.38 10.10 -17.30
CA LEU A 17 3.87 8.98 -16.50
C LEU A 17 2.63 8.26 -15.98
N ALA A 18 2.31 7.12 -16.56
CA ALA A 18 1.38 6.18 -15.96
C ALA A 18 1.94 5.88 -14.57
N SER A 19 1.26 6.36 -13.52
CA SER A 19 1.53 5.98 -12.15
C SER A 19 1.16 4.51 -12.02
N HIS A 20 2.07 3.62 -12.39
CA HIS A 20 1.94 2.21 -12.07
C HIS A 20 1.93 2.12 -10.54
N ALA A 21 0.81 1.65 -10.00
CA ALA A 21 0.82 1.10 -8.66
C ALA A 21 1.93 0.04 -8.65
N GLU A 22 2.98 0.31 -7.90
CA GLU A 22 4.14 -0.57 -7.83
C GLU A 22 3.69 -1.84 -7.11
N THR A 23 3.30 -2.84 -7.91
CA THR A 23 3.00 -4.17 -7.38
C THR A 23 4.27 -4.68 -6.76
N LEU A 24 4.27 -4.90 -5.44
CA LEU A 24 5.37 -5.55 -4.74
C LEU A 24 5.61 -6.92 -5.38
N ASN A 25 6.59 -6.98 -6.27
CA ASN A 25 7.06 -8.24 -6.83
C ASN A 25 7.71 -9.03 -5.70
N GLY A 26 7.22 -10.24 -5.44
CA GLY A 26 7.77 -11.11 -4.40
C GLY A 26 7.17 -10.93 -3.00
N LEU A 27 5.89 -10.56 -2.85
CA LEU A 27 5.22 -10.54 -1.54
C LEU A 27 5.37 -11.88 -0.78
N TYR A 28 5.33 -13.00 -1.50
CA TYR A 28 5.49 -14.37 -0.99
C TYR A 28 6.93 -14.90 -1.05
N GLN A 29 7.89 -14.04 -1.38
CA GLN A 29 9.32 -14.38 -1.38
C GLN A 29 9.97 -13.73 -0.17
N VAL A 30 10.61 -14.52 0.67
CA VAL A 30 11.25 -14.04 1.89
C VAL A 30 12.74 -14.31 1.84
N LEU A 31 13.53 -13.31 2.21
CA LEU A 31 14.99 -13.40 2.37
C LEU A 31 15.32 -13.35 3.85
N GLU A 32 15.95 -14.41 4.35
CA GLU A 32 16.41 -14.51 5.72
C GLU A 32 17.94 -14.63 5.76
N PRO A 33 18.65 -13.74 6.46
CA PRO A 33 20.10 -13.88 6.64
C PRO A 33 20.46 -15.22 7.27
N VAL A 34 21.53 -15.84 6.75
CA VAL A 34 22.06 -17.12 7.24
C VAL A 34 23.55 -17.01 7.55
N SER A 35 23.98 -17.77 8.55
CA SER A 35 25.39 -17.90 8.92
C SER A 35 26.14 -18.95 8.09
N SER A 36 25.41 -19.90 7.50
CA SER A 36 25.91 -20.98 6.67
C SER A 36 24.79 -21.68 5.90
N GLN A 37 25.14 -22.52 4.93
CA GLN A 37 24.17 -23.35 4.18
C GLN A 37 23.91 -24.72 4.84
N ALA A 38 24.31 -24.91 6.11
CA ALA A 38 24.14 -26.17 6.82
C ALA A 38 22.64 -26.51 6.99
N PRO A 39 22.24 -27.80 6.97
CA PRO A 39 20.83 -28.18 7.08
C PRO A 39 20.10 -27.59 8.29
N GLN A 40 20.77 -27.50 9.45
CA GLN A 40 20.20 -26.94 10.67
C GLN A 40 19.96 -25.42 10.58
N GLU A 41 20.90 -24.66 10.02
CA GLU A 41 20.72 -23.21 9.80
C GLU A 41 19.59 -22.97 8.80
N ARG A 42 19.52 -23.74 7.72
CA ARG A 42 18.43 -23.66 6.74
C ARG A 42 17.06 -23.94 7.37
N GLU A 43 16.95 -24.94 8.25
CA GLU A 43 15.70 -25.24 8.96
C GLU A 43 15.28 -24.06 9.83
N GLN A 44 16.21 -23.49 10.60
CA GLN A 44 15.95 -22.30 11.43
C GLN A 44 15.57 -21.08 10.59
N ALA A 45 16.28 -20.82 9.49
CA ALA A 45 15.98 -19.75 8.57
C ALA A 45 14.62 -19.93 7.88
N THR A 46 14.22 -21.18 7.58
CA THR A 46 12.88 -21.47 7.04
C THR A 46 11.79 -21.13 8.05
N GLN A 47 12.02 -21.39 9.34
CA GLN A 47 11.09 -21.00 10.41
C GLN A 47 10.99 -19.48 10.55
N ARG A 48 12.14 -18.76 10.50
CA ARG A 48 12.15 -17.29 10.46
C ARG A 48 11.42 -16.75 9.24
N ALA A 49 11.65 -17.33 8.07
CA ALA A 49 11.01 -16.93 6.82
C ALA A 49 9.48 -17.07 6.89
N LEU A 50 8.99 -18.16 7.51
CA LEU A 50 7.57 -18.35 7.76
C LEU A 50 7.02 -17.26 8.69
N GLN A 51 7.69 -16.98 9.80
CA GLN A 51 7.30 -15.91 10.71
C GLN A 51 7.24 -14.56 9.99
N THR A 52 8.28 -14.22 9.24
CA THR A 52 8.36 -13.00 8.42
C THR A 52 7.21 -12.94 7.41
N LEU A 53 6.91 -14.02 6.71
CA LEU A 53 5.79 -14.10 5.77
C LEU A 53 4.44 -13.82 6.46
N VAL A 54 4.19 -14.46 7.61
CA VAL A 54 2.94 -14.26 8.35
C VAL A 54 2.81 -12.80 8.76
N ILE A 55 3.85 -12.22 9.37
CA ILE A 55 3.84 -10.80 9.79
C ILE A 55 3.65 -9.90 8.57
N ARG A 56 4.30 -10.20 7.46
CA ARG A 56 4.15 -9.44 6.22
C ARG A 56 2.70 -9.47 5.73
N LEU A 57 2.08 -10.64 5.67
CA LEU A 57 0.74 -10.85 5.12
C LEU A 57 -0.39 -10.47 6.08
N THR A 58 -0.14 -10.32 7.38
CA THR A 58 -1.18 -9.92 8.35
C THR A 58 -0.96 -8.51 8.89
N GLY A 59 0.30 -8.07 8.92
CA GLY A 59 0.77 -6.90 9.65
C GLY A 59 0.60 -7.00 11.18
N ASP A 60 0.52 -8.22 11.72
CA ASP A 60 0.44 -8.48 13.15
C ASP A 60 1.57 -9.41 13.58
N ALA A 61 2.51 -8.88 14.38
CA ALA A 61 3.64 -9.63 14.93
C ALA A 61 3.20 -10.87 15.75
N LYS A 62 2.02 -10.81 16.38
CA LYS A 62 1.51 -11.91 17.22
C LYS A 62 0.86 -13.02 16.40
N ALA A 63 0.47 -12.75 15.16
CA ALA A 63 -0.22 -13.72 14.31
C ALA A 63 0.68 -14.94 14.01
N ALA A 64 1.99 -14.74 13.86
CA ALA A 64 2.96 -15.81 13.58
C ALA A 64 2.98 -16.90 14.66
N GLU A 65 2.72 -16.54 15.92
CA GLU A 65 2.72 -17.47 17.06
C GLU A 65 1.33 -18.07 17.36
N GLY A 66 0.29 -17.65 16.62
CA GLY A 66 -1.08 -18.09 16.85
C GLY A 66 -1.26 -19.61 16.78
N PRO A 67 -2.18 -20.21 17.58
CA PRO A 67 -2.37 -21.66 17.61
C PRO A 67 -2.88 -22.23 16.28
N GLY A 68 -3.61 -21.43 15.49
CA GLY A 68 -4.10 -21.83 14.16
C GLY A 68 -3.00 -22.14 13.15
N LEU A 69 -1.77 -21.65 13.37
CA LEU A 69 -0.62 -21.91 12.50
C LEU A 69 0.31 -23.01 13.04
N ALA A 70 -0.03 -23.68 14.14
CA ALA A 70 0.86 -24.68 14.75
C ALA A 70 1.24 -25.83 13.80
N ALA A 71 0.31 -26.27 12.94
CA ALA A 71 0.57 -27.30 11.94
C ALA A 71 1.58 -26.84 10.87
N ILE A 72 1.39 -25.62 10.34
CA ILE A 72 2.29 -25.03 9.34
C ILE A 72 3.66 -24.72 9.94
N ARG A 73 3.74 -24.24 11.18
CA ARG A 73 5.04 -24.06 11.86
C ARG A 73 5.78 -25.40 12.05
N LYS A 74 5.05 -26.49 12.32
CA LYS A 74 5.65 -27.81 12.47
C LYS A 74 6.19 -28.35 11.14
N ASP A 75 5.51 -28.08 10.03
CA ASP A 75 5.89 -28.52 8.70
C ASP A 75 5.68 -27.43 7.64
N PRO A 76 6.60 -26.44 7.54
CA PRO A 76 6.47 -25.33 6.60
C PRO A 76 6.54 -25.76 5.12
N GLN A 77 7.06 -26.96 4.84
CA GLN A 77 7.26 -27.47 3.47
C GLN A 77 5.95 -27.56 2.68
N GLN A 78 4.81 -27.65 3.38
CA GLN A 78 3.48 -27.75 2.77
C GLN A 78 3.06 -26.50 1.99
N ILE A 79 3.68 -25.35 2.28
CA ILE A 79 3.38 -24.07 1.64
C ILE A 79 4.59 -23.45 0.94
N ILE A 80 5.72 -24.15 0.90
CA ILE A 80 6.94 -23.72 0.22
C ILE A 80 6.93 -24.28 -1.20
N SER A 81 7.15 -23.42 -2.18
CA SER A 81 7.30 -23.83 -3.58
C SER A 81 8.76 -24.16 -3.91
N GLN A 82 9.70 -23.33 -3.45
CA GLN A 82 11.14 -23.54 -3.63
C GLN A 82 11.96 -22.73 -2.61
N TYR A 83 13.24 -23.05 -2.50
CA TYR A 83 14.22 -22.21 -1.80
C TYR A 83 15.53 -22.12 -2.60
N GLY A 84 16.26 -21.03 -2.38
CA GLY A 84 17.56 -20.74 -2.96
C GLY A 84 18.45 -19.98 -1.99
N TYR A 85 19.69 -19.70 -2.39
CA TYR A 85 20.61 -18.86 -1.62
C TYR A 85 20.97 -17.62 -2.43
N ASP A 86 20.89 -16.47 -1.78
CA ASP A 86 21.45 -15.21 -2.26
C ASP A 86 22.83 -15.03 -1.62
N ALA A 87 23.86 -14.87 -2.46
CA ALA A 87 25.24 -14.72 -2.05
C ALA A 87 25.61 -13.30 -1.62
N GLY A 88 24.69 -12.34 -1.69
CA GLY A 88 24.94 -10.95 -1.32
C GLY A 88 25.44 -10.80 0.13
N PRO A 89 25.98 -9.64 0.54
CA PRO A 89 26.24 -9.39 1.94
C PRO A 89 24.96 -8.84 2.63
N PRO A 90 24.36 -9.54 3.63
CA PRO A 90 24.72 -10.87 4.14
C PRO A 90 24.12 -12.02 3.31
N GLU A 91 24.80 -13.18 3.32
CA GLU A 91 24.29 -14.38 2.65
C GLU A 91 22.90 -14.69 3.22
N SER A 92 21.94 -14.96 2.34
CA SER A 92 20.52 -15.10 2.74
C SER A 92 19.88 -16.33 2.11
N LEU A 93 19.04 -17.02 2.88
CA LEU A 93 18.13 -18.04 2.37
C LEU A 93 16.93 -17.33 1.76
N GLN A 94 16.70 -17.54 0.47
CA GLN A 94 15.48 -17.15 -0.21
C GLN A 94 14.47 -18.30 -0.12
N VAL A 95 13.29 -18.03 0.43
CA VAL A 95 12.17 -18.97 0.49
C VAL A 95 11.01 -18.40 -0.32
N ASP A 96 10.59 -19.13 -1.35
CA ASP A 96 9.43 -18.79 -2.16
C ASP A 96 8.24 -19.62 -1.69
N PHE A 97 7.23 -18.95 -1.15
CA PHE A 97 6.01 -19.58 -0.68
C PHE A 97 4.97 -19.64 -1.80
N ASP A 98 4.22 -20.74 -1.88
CA ASP A 98 3.10 -20.86 -2.81
C ASP A 98 1.94 -19.96 -2.33
N PRO A 99 1.50 -18.96 -3.11
CA PRO A 99 0.49 -18.00 -2.65
C PRO A 99 -0.84 -18.64 -2.29
N VAL A 100 -1.27 -19.65 -3.06
CA VAL A 100 -2.61 -20.26 -2.90
C VAL A 100 -2.71 -21.07 -1.61
N SER A 101 -1.72 -21.92 -1.34
CA SER A 101 -1.66 -22.73 -0.12
C SER A 101 -1.36 -21.87 1.10
N THR A 102 -0.50 -20.85 0.98
CA THR A 102 -0.23 -19.87 2.05
C THR A 102 -1.51 -19.13 2.46
N ASP A 103 -2.18 -18.48 1.51
CA ASP A 103 -3.39 -17.71 1.80
C ASP A 103 -4.49 -18.59 2.41
N ARG A 104 -4.65 -19.81 1.90
CA ARG A 104 -5.60 -20.78 2.46
C ARG A 104 -5.27 -21.09 3.93
N ALA A 105 -4.02 -21.45 4.23
CA ALA A 105 -3.61 -21.79 5.58
C ALA A 105 -3.80 -20.62 6.57
N LEU A 106 -3.48 -19.39 6.16
CA LEU A 106 -3.68 -18.22 7.01
C LEU A 106 -5.17 -17.88 7.22
N ARG A 107 -6.00 -18.04 6.19
CA ARG A 107 -7.46 -17.83 6.29
C ARG A 107 -8.13 -18.90 7.15
N ASP A 108 -7.72 -20.16 7.01
CA ASP A 108 -8.20 -21.27 7.84
C ASP A 108 -7.83 -21.08 9.32
N ALA A 109 -6.70 -20.40 9.58
CA ALA A 109 -6.32 -19.94 10.92
C ALA A 109 -7.09 -18.71 11.41
N GLY A 110 -8.03 -18.18 10.62
CA GLY A 110 -8.89 -17.04 10.96
C GLY A 110 -8.21 -15.67 10.87
N LEU A 111 -7.06 -15.58 10.20
CA LEU A 111 -6.28 -14.35 10.11
C LEU A 111 -6.84 -13.40 9.03
N ALA A 112 -6.71 -12.10 9.28
CA ALA A 112 -6.93 -11.07 8.27
C ALA A 112 -5.68 -10.94 7.40
N LEU A 113 -5.86 -10.84 6.09
CA LEU A 113 -4.76 -10.75 5.14
C LEU A 113 -4.69 -9.36 4.51
N TRP A 114 -3.50 -8.77 4.58
CA TRP A 114 -3.08 -7.61 3.83
C TRP A 114 -2.40 -8.08 2.54
N GLY A 115 -3.11 -8.01 1.42
CA GLY A 115 -2.60 -8.45 0.12
C GLY A 115 -1.65 -7.45 -0.56
N ASN A 116 -1.62 -7.50 -1.89
CA ASN A 116 -0.76 -6.65 -2.73
C ASN A 116 -1.15 -5.16 -2.72
N ASN A 117 -2.38 -4.83 -2.32
CA ASN A 117 -2.87 -3.46 -2.29
C ASN A 117 -2.32 -2.70 -1.07
N ARG A 118 -1.10 -2.19 -1.21
CA ARG A 118 -0.35 -1.50 -0.15
C ARG A 118 -0.07 -0.06 -0.57
N PRO A 119 -0.17 0.92 0.35
CA PRO A 119 0.23 2.29 0.05
C PRO A 119 1.72 2.31 -0.25
N SER A 120 2.09 2.99 -1.34
CA SER A 120 3.47 3.38 -1.59
C SER A 120 3.91 4.42 -0.56
N ILE A 121 5.12 4.26 -0.02
CA ILE A 121 5.67 5.10 1.05
C ILE A 121 6.92 5.81 0.53
N LEU A 122 6.97 7.14 0.64
CA LEU A 122 8.20 7.90 0.47
C LEU A 122 8.87 8.11 1.84
N GLY A 123 10.04 7.49 2.04
CA GLY A 123 10.80 7.53 3.28
C GLY A 123 11.87 8.62 3.31
N TRP A 124 11.59 9.73 3.99
CA TRP A 124 12.60 10.73 4.36
C TRP A 124 13.37 10.22 5.57
N TRP A 125 14.59 9.74 5.34
CA TRP A 125 15.41 9.13 6.39
C TRP A 125 16.64 9.99 6.66
N LEU A 126 16.65 10.66 7.81
CA LEU A 126 17.77 11.50 8.26
C LEU A 126 18.59 10.75 9.30
N ASN A 127 19.88 10.59 9.04
CA ASN A 127 20.85 10.05 9.99
C ASN A 127 21.62 11.21 10.64
N ASP A 128 21.48 11.33 11.96
CA ASP A 128 22.26 12.24 12.80
C ASP A 128 23.48 11.51 13.37
N SER A 129 24.66 12.04 13.09
CA SER A 129 25.93 11.58 13.65
C SER A 129 26.72 12.76 14.24
N THR A 130 27.89 12.46 14.81
CA THR A 130 28.84 13.50 15.29
C THR A 130 29.37 14.41 14.17
N GLU A 131 29.27 13.97 12.91
CA GLU A 131 29.73 14.72 11.73
C GLU A 131 28.63 15.61 11.14
N GLY A 132 27.39 15.47 11.63
CA GLY A 132 26.22 16.21 11.18
C GLY A 132 25.06 15.31 10.78
N SER A 133 24.00 15.94 10.26
CA SER A 133 22.80 15.27 9.75
C SER A 133 22.92 14.99 8.25
N SER A 134 22.54 13.80 7.80
CA SER A 134 22.56 13.42 6.39
C SER A 134 21.28 12.70 5.97
N LEU A 135 20.65 13.17 4.89
CA LEU A 135 19.50 12.53 4.26
C LEU A 135 19.97 11.33 3.43
N VAL A 136 19.38 10.16 3.67
CA VAL A 136 19.61 8.97 2.83
C VAL A 136 18.86 9.12 1.51
N GLY A 137 19.63 9.34 0.44
CA GLY A 137 19.12 9.34 -0.93
C GLY A 137 19.09 7.95 -1.56
N ASP A 138 18.18 7.71 -2.50
CA ASP A 138 17.94 6.41 -3.14
C ASP A 138 19.18 5.79 -3.80
N GLY A 139 20.03 6.62 -4.40
CA GLY A 139 21.28 6.20 -5.05
C GLY A 139 22.45 5.94 -4.11
N GLN A 140 22.29 6.10 -2.80
CA GLN A 140 23.36 5.96 -1.81
C GLN A 140 23.43 4.53 -1.24
N SER A 141 24.62 4.09 -0.79
CA SER A 141 24.78 2.78 -0.14
C SER A 141 23.98 2.66 1.17
N ALA A 142 23.75 3.78 1.86
CA ALA A 142 22.93 3.84 3.07
C ALA A 142 21.44 3.52 2.81
N ALA A 143 20.99 3.50 1.56
CA ALA A 143 19.62 3.12 1.19
C ALA A 143 19.37 1.60 1.22
N GLU A 144 20.40 0.78 1.04
CA GLU A 144 20.26 -0.69 0.96
C GLU A 144 19.64 -1.31 2.22
N PRO A 145 20.08 -0.97 3.46
CA PRO A 145 19.40 -1.44 4.67
C PRO A 145 17.92 -1.06 4.73
N LEU A 146 17.54 0.13 4.24
CA LEU A 146 16.16 0.60 4.23
C LEU A 146 15.31 -0.21 3.24
N ARG A 147 15.84 -0.43 2.03
CA ARG A 147 15.18 -1.26 1.00
C ARG A 147 15.00 -2.70 1.47
N ARG A 148 16.04 -3.29 2.06
CA ARG A 148 15.95 -4.66 2.63
C ARG A 148 14.94 -4.74 3.75
N ALA A 149 14.93 -3.78 4.67
CA ALA A 149 13.94 -3.72 5.74
C ALA A 149 12.50 -3.56 5.18
N ALA A 150 12.31 -2.74 4.14
CA ALA A 150 11.02 -2.57 3.48
C ALA A 150 10.55 -3.86 2.79
N GLN A 151 11.44 -4.54 2.07
CA GLN A 151 11.17 -5.84 1.47
C GLN A 151 10.83 -6.88 2.55
N HIS A 152 11.61 -6.93 3.63
CA HIS A 152 11.40 -7.83 4.76
C HIS A 152 9.99 -7.67 5.34
N ARG A 153 9.52 -6.42 5.50
CA ARG A 153 8.19 -6.06 6.02
C ARG A 153 7.08 -5.98 4.95
N GLY A 154 7.40 -6.20 3.68
CA GLY A 154 6.47 -6.11 2.55
C GLY A 154 5.83 -4.72 2.41
N LEU A 155 6.64 -3.67 2.49
CA LEU A 155 6.22 -2.29 2.30
C LEU A 155 6.83 -1.74 1.00
N PRO A 156 6.05 -1.13 0.09
CA PRO A 156 6.60 -0.46 -1.09
C PRO A 156 7.24 0.85 -0.68
N LEU A 157 8.55 0.82 -0.38
CA LEU A 157 9.33 1.98 0.04
C LEU A 157 10.09 2.59 -1.13
N ARG A 158 9.93 3.90 -1.31
CA ARG A 158 10.76 4.76 -2.15
C ARG A 158 11.54 5.72 -1.26
N LEU A 159 12.69 6.17 -1.75
CA LEU A 159 13.50 7.17 -1.06
C LEU A 159 13.64 8.42 -1.94
N PRO A 160 13.85 9.61 -1.35
CA PRO A 160 14.20 10.81 -2.11
C PRO A 160 15.48 10.61 -2.93
N LEU A 161 15.65 11.35 -4.03
CA LEU A 161 16.90 11.39 -4.78
C LEU A 161 18.06 11.95 -3.95
N GLY A 162 17.75 12.77 -2.96
CA GLY A 162 18.71 13.46 -2.10
C GLY A 162 19.37 14.65 -2.81
N ASP A 163 18.64 15.36 -3.67
CA ASP A 163 19.16 16.58 -4.31
C ASP A 163 19.24 17.77 -3.33
N LEU A 164 19.75 18.91 -3.79
CA LEU A 164 19.98 20.08 -2.94
C LEU A 164 18.66 20.61 -2.33
N ASP A 165 17.57 20.61 -3.09
CA ASP A 165 16.28 21.12 -2.60
C ASP A 165 15.73 20.21 -1.48
N GLU A 166 15.90 18.90 -1.63
CA GLU A 166 15.53 17.93 -0.60
C GLU A 166 16.44 18.02 0.63
N GLN A 167 17.75 18.18 0.43
CA GLN A 167 18.70 18.34 1.54
C GLN A 167 18.40 19.59 2.39
N ILE A 168 17.93 20.68 1.77
CA ILE A 168 17.56 21.91 2.49
C ILE A 168 16.39 21.67 3.46
N VAL A 169 15.40 20.87 3.07
CA VAL A 169 14.21 20.62 3.89
C VAL A 169 14.34 19.42 4.82
N ALA A 170 15.28 18.51 4.56
CA ALA A 170 15.58 17.34 5.39
C ALA A 170 16.33 17.69 6.68
N THR A 171 15.68 18.40 7.59
CA THR A 171 16.23 18.78 8.89
C THR A 171 15.50 18.07 10.02
N ALA A 172 16.18 17.80 11.13
CA ALA A 172 15.55 17.17 12.31
C ALA A 172 14.27 17.88 12.77
N PRO A 173 14.20 19.24 12.84
CA PRO A 173 12.96 19.93 13.16
C PRO A 173 11.81 19.66 12.18
N ASN A 174 12.09 19.56 10.88
CA ASN A 174 11.07 19.29 9.87
C ASN A 174 10.59 17.84 9.93
N LEU A 175 11.50 16.87 10.10
CA LEU A 175 11.14 15.45 10.19
C LEU A 175 10.40 15.12 11.48
N GLU A 176 10.72 15.83 12.58
CA GLU A 176 10.00 15.71 13.84
C GLU A 176 8.75 16.61 13.93
N SER A 177 8.47 17.46 12.94
CA SER A 177 7.29 18.35 12.92
C SER A 177 5.98 17.58 12.76
N ALA A 178 4.88 18.11 13.30
CA ALA A 178 3.54 17.55 13.05
C ALA A 178 3.00 17.96 11.68
N ASP A 179 3.44 19.12 11.18
CA ASP A 179 3.10 19.64 9.87
C ASP A 179 4.09 19.08 8.82
N PRO A 180 3.62 18.25 7.88
CA PRO A 180 4.46 17.68 6.84
C PRO A 180 4.72 18.66 5.68
N ALA A 181 4.17 19.88 5.68
CA ALA A 181 4.22 20.78 4.53
C ALA A 181 5.62 20.96 3.90
N PRO A 182 6.71 21.18 4.66
CA PRO A 182 8.04 21.33 4.07
C PRO A 182 8.50 20.08 3.29
N LEU A 183 8.23 18.89 3.84
CA LEU A 183 8.59 17.62 3.20
C LEU A 183 7.63 17.28 2.06
N ARG A 184 6.33 17.55 2.24
CA ARG A 184 5.27 17.24 1.28
C ARG A 184 5.49 17.95 -0.05
N SER A 185 5.83 19.24 -0.03
CA SER A 185 6.08 20.01 -1.25
C SER A 185 7.23 19.42 -2.08
N ALA A 186 8.33 19.00 -1.44
CA ALA A 186 9.43 18.32 -2.12
C ALA A 186 9.08 16.89 -2.57
N SER A 187 8.04 16.29 -1.99
CA SER A 187 7.62 14.91 -2.22
C SER A 187 6.63 14.74 -3.38
N GLU A 188 6.00 15.82 -3.87
CA GLU A 188 4.93 15.75 -4.87
C GLU A 188 5.33 14.98 -6.14
N ARG A 189 6.61 15.11 -6.54
CA ARG A 189 7.18 14.46 -7.74
C ARG A 189 7.22 12.93 -7.68
N TYR A 190 7.14 12.32 -6.49
CA TYR A 190 7.21 10.87 -6.33
C TYR A 190 5.84 10.17 -6.40
N GLY A 191 4.75 10.93 -6.26
CA GLY A 191 3.38 10.40 -6.29
C GLY A 191 3.10 9.31 -5.25
N ALA A 192 3.80 9.31 -4.11
CA ALA A 192 3.60 8.31 -3.06
C ALA A 192 2.27 8.53 -2.31
N ASP A 193 1.66 7.44 -1.85
CA ASP A 193 0.41 7.47 -1.09
C ASP A 193 0.63 7.96 0.35
N ALA A 194 1.79 7.62 0.93
CA ALA A 194 2.19 7.97 2.28
C ALA A 194 3.57 8.63 2.32
N LEU A 195 3.73 9.51 3.30
CA LEU A 195 5.00 10.14 3.65
C LEU A 195 5.49 9.58 4.99
N LEU A 196 6.70 9.05 5.05
CA LEU A 196 7.35 8.59 6.27
C LEU A 196 8.57 9.46 6.55
N ALA A 197 8.58 10.19 7.66
CA ALA A 197 9.76 10.89 8.15
C ALA A 197 10.40 10.10 9.29
N VAL A 198 11.70 9.87 9.19
CA VAL A 198 12.49 9.15 10.20
C VAL A 198 13.72 9.96 10.55
N HIS A 199 13.83 10.31 11.83
CA HIS A 199 15.03 10.91 12.39
C HIS A 199 15.75 9.84 13.22
N ALA A 200 16.83 9.31 12.68
CA ALA A 200 17.68 8.29 13.27
C ALA A 200 18.93 8.92 13.87
N ARG A 201 19.29 8.54 15.09
CA ARG A 201 20.45 9.05 15.81
C ARG A 201 21.12 7.93 16.61
N GLU A 202 22.44 7.97 16.71
CA GLU A 202 23.19 7.08 17.58
C GLU A 202 23.41 7.72 18.95
N GLU A 203 22.97 7.06 20.02
CA GLU A 203 23.19 7.53 21.40
C GLU A 203 23.66 6.36 22.26
N ALA A 204 24.78 6.54 22.97
CA ALA A 204 25.35 5.53 23.87
C ALA A 204 25.57 4.14 23.25
N GLY A 205 25.93 4.07 21.96
CA GLY A 205 26.19 2.82 21.24
C GLY A 205 24.93 2.03 20.87
N GLN A 206 23.77 2.69 20.85
CA GLN A 206 22.52 2.16 20.32
C GLN A 206 21.92 3.16 19.33
N TRP A 207 21.36 2.63 18.25
CA TRP A 207 20.59 3.42 17.30
C TRP A 207 19.17 3.61 17.82
N GLN A 208 18.65 4.82 17.69
CA GLN A 208 17.27 5.14 18.01
C GLN A 208 16.66 6.00 16.91
N ALA A 209 15.38 5.81 16.65
CA ALA A 209 14.65 6.56 15.66
C ALA A 209 13.36 7.10 16.24
N LYS A 210 13.06 8.35 15.92
CA LYS A 210 11.69 8.87 15.96
C LYS A 210 11.15 8.84 14.54
N TRP A 211 9.91 8.42 14.38
CA TRP A 211 9.26 8.36 13.08
C TRP A 211 7.86 8.95 13.12
N ARG A 212 7.44 9.52 11.99
CA ARG A 212 6.09 10.02 11.73
C ARG A 212 5.65 9.58 10.35
N LEU A 213 4.41 9.14 10.25
CA LEU A 213 3.80 8.63 9.03
C LEU A 213 2.54 9.43 8.75
N TRP A 214 2.41 9.97 7.54
CA TRP A 214 1.20 10.62 7.05
C TRP A 214 0.62 9.84 5.88
N LEU A 215 -0.67 9.51 5.96
CA LEU A 215 -1.44 8.86 4.90
C LEU A 215 -2.78 9.57 4.78
N GLY A 216 -2.94 10.36 3.71
CA GLY A 216 -4.05 11.31 3.59
C GLY A 216 -4.08 12.29 4.78
N ASP A 217 -5.22 12.37 5.46
CA ASP A 217 -5.42 13.25 6.62
C ASP A 217 -5.01 12.60 7.96
N LYS A 218 -4.59 11.33 7.94
CA LYS A 218 -4.22 10.60 9.16
C LYS A 218 -2.71 10.63 9.36
N ALA A 219 -2.31 10.81 10.62
CA ALA A 219 -0.92 10.77 11.04
C ALA A 219 -0.73 9.73 12.15
N GLU A 220 0.38 9.00 12.08
CA GLU A 220 0.87 8.08 13.11
C GLU A 220 2.30 8.47 13.48
N GLN A 221 2.75 8.12 14.68
CA GLN A 221 4.11 8.41 15.12
C GLN A 221 4.58 7.40 16.16
N GLY A 222 5.89 7.33 16.36
CA GLY A 222 6.48 6.50 17.39
C GLY A 222 7.99 6.66 17.51
N SER A 223 8.58 5.84 18.37
CA SER A 223 10.02 5.71 18.49
C SER A 223 10.41 4.25 18.65
N VAL A 224 11.56 3.88 18.10
CA VAL A 224 12.13 2.52 18.16
C VAL A 224 13.63 2.59 18.39
N GLN A 225 14.22 1.46 18.75
CA GLN A 225 15.67 1.30 18.93
C GLN A 225 16.16 0.10 18.11
N GLY A 226 17.44 0.12 17.77
CA GLY A 226 18.12 -0.96 17.05
C GLY A 226 19.60 -1.03 17.44
N ALA A 227 20.18 -2.21 17.35
CA ALA A 227 21.60 -2.42 17.63
C ALA A 227 22.50 -1.76 16.57
N ASP A 228 22.02 -1.70 15.33
CA ASP A 228 22.67 -1.08 14.18
C ASP A 228 21.62 -0.43 13.26
N THR A 229 22.07 0.18 12.16
CA THR A 229 21.19 0.85 11.19
C THR A 229 20.21 -0.09 10.50
N ALA A 230 20.57 -1.36 10.26
CA ALA A 230 19.70 -2.34 9.63
C ALA A 230 18.60 -2.81 10.57
N ALA A 231 18.95 -3.12 11.83
CA ALA A 231 17.99 -3.44 12.87
C ALA A 231 17.04 -2.26 13.16
N LEU A 232 17.56 -1.02 13.14
CA LEU A 232 16.73 0.17 13.30
C LEU A 232 15.74 0.34 12.15
N ALA A 233 16.19 0.17 10.90
CA ALA A 233 15.35 0.23 9.71
C ALA A 233 14.21 -0.79 9.78
N ASP A 234 14.54 -2.03 10.12
CA ASP A 234 13.57 -3.11 10.27
C ASP A 234 12.56 -2.84 11.38
N ALA A 235 13.00 -2.30 12.52
CA ALA A 235 12.12 -1.94 13.63
C ALA A 235 11.15 -0.79 13.29
N VAL A 236 11.63 0.25 12.57
CA VAL A 236 10.76 1.35 12.11
C VAL A 236 9.70 0.81 11.16
N LEU A 237 10.10 0.01 10.18
CA LEU A 237 9.19 -0.49 9.15
C LEU A 237 8.23 -1.56 9.68
N LEU A 238 8.62 -2.34 10.69
CA LEU A 238 7.70 -3.18 11.45
C LEU A 238 6.61 -2.33 12.13
N ALA A 239 7.02 -1.28 12.86
CA ALA A 239 6.07 -0.40 13.54
C ALA A 239 5.12 0.30 12.54
N VAL A 240 5.62 0.73 11.39
CA VAL A 240 4.80 1.31 10.30
C VAL A 240 3.82 0.26 9.76
N SER A 241 4.27 -0.96 9.51
CA SER A 241 3.42 -2.07 9.03
C SER A 241 2.26 -2.34 10.00
N GLU A 242 2.53 -2.44 11.30
CA GLU A 242 1.51 -2.68 12.33
C GLU A 242 0.47 -1.55 12.44
N ARG A 243 0.85 -0.30 12.13
CA ARG A 243 -0.08 0.84 12.14
C ARG A 243 -0.95 0.91 10.89
N LEU A 244 -0.41 0.46 9.76
CA LEU A 244 -1.14 0.46 8.49
C LEU A 244 -2.06 -0.75 8.37
N ALA A 245 -1.62 -1.92 8.80
CA ALA A 245 -2.32 -3.18 8.58
C ALA A 245 -3.80 -3.19 8.99
N PRO A 246 -4.23 -2.62 10.14
CA PRO A 246 -5.66 -2.59 10.50
C PRO A 246 -6.55 -1.86 9.48
N ARG A 247 -5.99 -1.02 8.61
CA ARG A 247 -6.73 -0.28 7.56
C ARG A 247 -6.81 -1.05 6.23
N PHE A 248 -5.92 -2.02 6.01
CA PHE A 248 -5.74 -2.70 4.71
C PHE A 248 -5.85 -4.23 4.78
N ALA A 249 -5.69 -4.82 5.96
CA ALA A 249 -5.87 -6.23 6.19
C ALA A 249 -7.36 -6.57 6.23
N VAL A 250 -7.74 -7.60 5.47
CA VAL A 250 -9.13 -8.01 5.36
C VAL A 250 -9.28 -9.46 5.77
N LYS A 251 -10.21 -9.71 6.70
CA LYS A 251 -10.62 -11.07 7.06
C LYS A 251 -11.21 -11.77 5.86
N ALA A 252 -11.14 -13.09 5.85
CA ALA A 252 -11.94 -13.91 4.94
C ALA A 252 -13.44 -13.66 5.26
N GLY A 253 -14.03 -12.69 4.58
CA GLY A 253 -15.47 -12.57 4.45
C GLY A 253 -15.95 -13.46 3.31
N VAL A 254 -17.24 -13.78 3.30
CA VAL A 254 -17.88 -14.34 2.11
C VAL A 254 -17.71 -13.29 1.01
N SER A 255 -16.83 -13.56 0.05
CA SER A 255 -16.77 -12.77 -1.17
C SER A 255 -18.16 -12.80 -1.78
N SER A 256 -18.79 -11.63 -1.82
CA SER A 256 -20.15 -11.48 -2.28
C SER A 256 -20.16 -10.50 -3.44
N GLU A 257 -21.21 -10.61 -4.25
CA GLU A 257 -21.44 -9.65 -5.31
C GLU A 257 -21.85 -8.31 -4.71
N GLN A 258 -21.08 -7.27 -4.98
CA GLN A 258 -21.29 -5.91 -4.50
C GLN A 258 -21.59 -5.00 -5.69
N LEU A 259 -22.56 -4.10 -5.53
CA LEU A 259 -22.79 -3.01 -6.48
C LEU A 259 -22.06 -1.76 -5.98
N LEU A 260 -21.06 -1.33 -6.75
CA LEU A 260 -20.23 -0.16 -6.52
C LEU A 260 -20.64 0.96 -7.47
N GLN A 261 -21.11 2.08 -6.92
CA GLN A 261 -21.32 3.32 -7.66
C GLN A 261 -20.14 4.27 -7.43
N VAL A 262 -19.60 4.81 -8.51
CA VAL A 262 -18.56 5.86 -8.47
C VAL A 262 -19.06 7.11 -9.21
N GLN A 263 -18.93 8.27 -8.59
CA GLN A 263 -19.30 9.59 -9.14
C GLN A 263 -18.07 10.40 -9.53
N GLY A 264 -18.25 11.43 -10.37
CA GLY A 264 -17.16 12.29 -10.84
C GLY A 264 -16.29 11.63 -11.92
N MET A 265 -16.88 10.80 -12.78
CA MET A 265 -16.14 10.13 -13.85
C MET A 265 -15.70 11.05 -14.97
N THR A 266 -14.45 10.88 -15.37
CA THR A 266 -13.83 11.43 -16.58
C THR A 266 -13.23 10.28 -17.38
N LEU A 267 -12.85 10.53 -18.64
CA LEU A 267 -12.23 9.50 -19.49
C LEU A 267 -10.96 8.92 -18.85
N GLU A 268 -10.13 9.76 -18.22
CA GLU A 268 -8.92 9.36 -17.51
C GLU A 268 -9.23 8.48 -16.28
N ARG A 269 -10.22 8.90 -15.48
CA ARG A 269 -10.64 8.18 -14.28
C ARG A 269 -11.29 6.83 -14.60
N TYR A 270 -11.90 6.69 -15.77
CA TYR A 270 -12.48 5.42 -16.22
C TYR A 270 -11.42 4.32 -16.36
N ALA A 271 -10.32 4.62 -17.06
CA ALA A 271 -9.21 3.67 -17.22
C ALA A 271 -8.57 3.33 -15.86
N ALA A 272 -8.32 4.34 -15.03
CA ALA A 272 -7.77 4.15 -13.69
C ALA A 272 -8.66 3.26 -12.82
N LEU A 273 -9.97 3.52 -12.79
CA LEU A 273 -10.94 2.72 -12.04
C LEU A 273 -11.05 1.29 -12.58
N GLY A 274 -11.01 1.11 -13.90
CA GLY A 274 -11.00 -0.21 -14.53
C GLY A 274 -9.83 -1.08 -14.04
N HIS A 275 -8.61 -0.53 -14.05
CA HIS A 275 -7.43 -1.23 -13.52
C HIS A 275 -7.53 -1.50 -12.02
N LEU A 276 -8.06 -0.55 -11.25
CA LEU A 276 -8.27 -0.75 -9.81
C LEU A 276 -9.26 -1.86 -9.50
N LEU A 277 -10.27 -2.08 -10.35
CA LEU A 277 -11.30 -3.08 -10.10
C LEU A 277 -11.06 -4.42 -10.79
N GLU A 278 -10.01 -4.54 -11.62
CA GLU A 278 -9.63 -5.77 -12.32
C GLU A 278 -9.52 -6.98 -11.38
N PRO A 279 -8.88 -6.91 -10.19
CA PRO A 279 -8.79 -8.05 -9.27
C PRO A 279 -10.15 -8.52 -8.72
N PHE A 280 -11.17 -7.66 -8.76
CA PHE A 280 -12.52 -7.96 -8.29
C PHE A 280 -13.46 -8.41 -9.41
N GLY A 281 -12.96 -8.57 -10.64
CA GLY A 281 -13.77 -8.98 -11.79
C GLY A 281 -14.89 -7.98 -12.10
N ALA A 282 -14.58 -6.69 -12.08
CA ALA A 282 -15.56 -5.62 -12.34
C ALA A 282 -16.33 -5.82 -13.65
N GLN A 283 -17.66 -5.77 -13.56
CA GLN A 283 -18.57 -5.76 -14.70
C GLN A 283 -19.37 -4.46 -14.70
N LEU A 284 -19.22 -3.67 -15.76
CA LEU A 284 -19.98 -2.45 -15.94
C LEU A 284 -21.48 -2.77 -16.04
N GLN A 285 -22.29 -2.19 -15.17
CA GLN A 285 -23.75 -2.36 -15.18
C GLN A 285 -24.45 -1.15 -15.79
N ARG A 286 -24.01 0.06 -15.42
CA ARG A 286 -24.69 1.30 -15.81
C ARG A 286 -23.71 2.47 -15.92
N VAL A 287 -23.94 3.34 -16.89
CA VAL A 287 -23.29 4.65 -17.02
C VAL A 287 -24.40 5.70 -17.13
N ASP A 288 -24.38 6.67 -16.25
CA ASP A 288 -25.32 7.79 -16.21
C ASP A 288 -24.55 9.08 -15.97
N GLY A 289 -24.21 9.79 -17.05
CA GLY A 289 -23.37 10.98 -17.01
C GLY A 289 -22.00 10.71 -16.38
N ASP A 290 -21.73 11.35 -15.24
CA ASP A 290 -20.51 11.19 -14.45
C ASP A 290 -20.58 10.07 -13.41
N ARG A 291 -21.69 9.32 -13.37
CA ARG A 291 -21.92 8.20 -12.44
C ARG A 291 -21.82 6.87 -13.15
N ILE A 292 -21.02 5.98 -12.60
CA ILE A 292 -20.84 4.62 -13.13
C ILE A 292 -21.13 3.60 -12.04
N VAL A 293 -21.87 2.55 -12.38
CA VAL A 293 -22.15 1.43 -11.49
C VAL A 293 -21.46 0.19 -12.01
N TYR A 294 -20.60 -0.39 -11.19
CA TYR A 294 -19.95 -1.68 -11.40
C TYR A 294 -20.54 -2.73 -10.48
N ARG A 295 -20.62 -3.95 -11.00
CA ARG A 295 -20.76 -5.16 -10.21
C ARG A 295 -19.36 -5.73 -9.98
N VAL A 296 -19.00 -5.97 -8.73
CA VAL A 296 -17.67 -6.45 -8.33
C VAL A 296 -17.81 -7.60 -7.35
N ASN A 297 -16.85 -8.50 -7.33
CA ASN A 297 -16.79 -9.61 -6.37
C ASN A 297 -15.75 -9.29 -5.31
N GLY A 298 -16.17 -9.16 -4.06
CA GLY A 298 -15.27 -8.89 -2.96
C GLY A 298 -16.01 -8.55 -1.67
N SER A 299 -15.27 -8.45 -0.57
CA SER A 299 -15.81 -7.88 0.66
C SER A 299 -15.88 -6.36 0.56
N SER A 300 -16.84 -5.74 1.25
CA SER A 300 -16.99 -4.29 1.29
C SER A 300 -15.75 -3.61 1.87
N GLU A 301 -15.07 -4.23 2.84
CA GLU A 301 -13.83 -3.72 3.42
C GLU A 301 -12.66 -3.71 2.42
N GLN A 302 -12.51 -4.76 1.59
CA GLN A 302 -11.48 -4.80 0.54
C GLN A 302 -11.66 -3.68 -0.47
N LEU A 303 -12.89 -3.49 -0.96
CA LEU A 303 -13.21 -2.44 -1.92
C LEU A 303 -12.96 -1.06 -1.33
N ARG A 304 -13.41 -0.81 -0.09
CA ARG A 304 -13.17 0.46 0.60
C ARG A 304 -11.68 0.77 0.75
N SER A 305 -10.89 -0.23 1.15
CA SER A 305 -9.44 -0.10 1.27
C SER A 305 -8.78 0.26 -0.07
N GLN A 306 -9.11 -0.44 -1.14
CA GLN A 306 -8.54 -0.22 -2.48
C GLN A 306 -8.94 1.12 -3.09
N LEU A 307 -10.21 1.49 -2.99
CA LEU A 307 -10.70 2.77 -3.49
C LEU A 307 -10.11 3.96 -2.71
N SER A 308 -9.83 3.79 -1.41
CA SER A 308 -9.21 4.84 -0.60
C SER A 308 -7.77 5.16 -1.02
N LEU A 309 -6.99 4.16 -1.44
CA LEU A 309 -5.64 4.40 -1.98
C LEU A 309 -5.69 5.15 -3.31
N ALA A 310 -6.71 4.88 -4.11
CA ALA A 310 -6.99 5.63 -5.32
C ALA A 310 -7.60 7.02 -5.05
N LYS A 311 -7.59 7.49 -3.79
CA LYS A 311 -8.09 8.79 -3.34
C LYS A 311 -9.61 8.97 -3.46
N LEU A 312 -10.37 7.89 -3.65
CA LEU A 312 -11.83 7.97 -3.63
C LEU A 312 -12.35 8.07 -2.19
N GLN A 313 -13.37 8.91 -2.01
CA GLN A 313 -14.07 9.10 -0.74
C GLN A 313 -15.41 8.37 -0.79
N GLU A 314 -15.72 7.63 0.28
CA GLU A 314 -17.03 6.99 0.43
C GLU A 314 -18.10 8.05 0.73
N VAL A 315 -19.24 7.94 0.05
CA VAL A 315 -20.39 8.83 0.21
C VAL A 315 -21.49 8.06 0.96
N PRO A 316 -21.99 8.57 2.10
CA PRO A 316 -23.06 7.92 2.84
C PRO A 316 -24.32 7.74 1.99
N ALA A 317 -25.04 6.63 2.19
CA ALA A 317 -26.23 6.28 1.41
C ALA A 317 -27.38 7.32 1.45
N GLY A 318 -27.33 8.31 2.36
CA GLY A 318 -28.30 9.39 2.51
C GLY A 318 -27.99 10.70 1.78
N GLU A 319 -26.77 10.88 1.23
CA GLU A 319 -26.42 12.08 0.46
C GLU A 319 -26.85 11.92 -1.01
N ALA A 320 -28.16 11.89 -1.24
CA ALA A 320 -28.74 12.05 -2.56
C ALA A 320 -28.76 13.54 -2.92
N LEU A 321 -27.66 14.07 -3.45
CA LEU A 321 -27.70 15.32 -4.22
C LEU A 321 -28.01 14.98 -5.68
N ALA A 322 -29.29 14.72 -5.95
CA ALA A 322 -29.92 14.92 -7.25
C ALA A 322 -31.42 15.19 -6.99
N PRO A 323 -32.01 16.19 -7.69
CA PRO A 323 -33.40 16.56 -7.49
C PRO A 323 -34.29 15.35 -7.81
N GLN A 324 -35.21 15.02 -6.89
CA GLN A 324 -36.29 14.12 -7.22
C GLN A 324 -36.96 14.65 -8.50
N PRO A 325 -37.21 13.80 -9.53
CA PRO A 325 -38.00 14.23 -10.66
C PRO A 325 -39.32 14.76 -10.13
N VAL A 326 -39.57 16.05 -10.35
CA VAL A 326 -40.82 16.71 -9.98
C VAL A 326 -41.92 15.90 -10.64
N GLN A 327 -42.70 15.15 -9.87
CA GLN A 327 -43.86 14.48 -10.40
C GLN A 327 -44.76 15.56 -11.01
N PRO A 328 -45.11 15.47 -12.31
CA PRO A 328 -46.14 16.35 -12.86
C PRO A 328 -47.40 16.18 -12.00
N PRO A 329 -48.16 17.26 -11.74
CA PRO A 329 -49.39 17.15 -10.97
C PRO A 329 -50.27 16.06 -11.59
N VAL A 330 -50.62 15.08 -10.75
CA VAL A 330 -51.46 13.95 -11.13
C VAL A 330 -52.79 14.51 -11.62
N ALA A 331 -53.11 14.30 -12.90
CA ALA A 331 -54.45 14.53 -13.39
C ALA A 331 -55.39 13.54 -12.67
N GLU A 332 -56.42 14.05 -11.99
CA GLU A 332 -57.46 13.23 -11.37
C GLU A 332 -58.04 12.24 -12.40
N GLY A 333 -57.83 10.94 -12.17
CA GLY A 333 -58.47 9.87 -12.93
C GLY A 333 -57.57 8.86 -13.65
N ALA A 334 -56.24 9.00 -13.61
CA ALA A 334 -55.34 7.99 -14.18
C ALA A 334 -54.93 6.93 -13.14
N ALA A 335 -55.16 5.65 -13.45
CA ALA A 335 -54.69 4.53 -12.63
C ALA A 335 -53.16 4.60 -12.49
N PRO A 336 -52.59 4.31 -11.29
CA PRO A 336 -51.16 4.35 -11.09
C PRO A 336 -50.48 3.33 -12.02
N ALA A 337 -49.58 3.81 -12.87
CA ALA A 337 -48.71 2.95 -13.65
C ALA A 337 -47.90 2.06 -12.70
N PRO A 338 -47.59 0.80 -13.08
CA PRO A 338 -46.74 -0.05 -12.26
C PRO A 338 -45.42 0.69 -12.00
N LEU A 339 -45.06 0.82 -10.72
CA LEU A 339 -43.73 1.30 -10.36
C LEU A 339 -42.71 0.41 -11.09
N PRO A 340 -41.74 0.99 -11.82
CA PRO A 340 -40.65 0.18 -12.37
C PRO A 340 -40.02 -0.63 -11.23
N PRO A 341 -39.56 -1.87 -11.50
CA PRO A 341 -38.90 -2.68 -10.48
C PRO A 341 -37.80 -1.83 -9.83
N ALA A 342 -37.77 -1.80 -8.50
CA ALA A 342 -36.76 -1.05 -7.76
C ALA A 342 -35.37 -1.52 -8.23
N GLU A 343 -34.63 -0.63 -8.88
CA GLU A 343 -33.27 -0.93 -9.34
C GLU A 343 -32.44 -1.32 -8.11
N PRO A 344 -31.57 -2.34 -8.22
CA PRO A 344 -30.77 -2.78 -7.09
C PRO A 344 -29.87 -1.62 -6.66
N GLU A 345 -30.06 -1.15 -5.42
CA GLU A 345 -29.30 0.00 -4.93
C GLU A 345 -27.82 -0.36 -4.75
N PRO A 346 -26.90 0.54 -5.14
CA PRO A 346 -25.49 0.34 -4.89
C PRO A 346 -25.22 0.35 -3.39
N GLN A 347 -24.63 -0.74 -2.92
CA GLN A 347 -24.24 -0.97 -1.53
C GLN A 347 -23.07 -0.06 -1.13
N LEU A 348 -22.20 0.22 -2.10
CA LEU A 348 -21.03 1.07 -1.95
C LEU A 348 -21.12 2.26 -2.89
N ARG A 349 -20.98 3.48 -2.36
CA ARG A 349 -21.02 4.72 -3.13
C ARG A 349 -19.75 5.51 -2.87
N PHE A 350 -19.04 5.87 -3.91
CA PHE A 350 -17.79 6.62 -3.84
C PHE A 350 -17.82 7.82 -4.78
N ARG A 351 -17.01 8.83 -4.47
CA ARG A 351 -16.70 9.95 -5.35
C ARG A 351 -15.20 10.15 -5.41
N TRP A 352 -14.72 10.61 -6.55
CA TRP A 352 -13.34 11.07 -6.70
C TRP A 352 -13.09 12.41 -6.04
#